data_AF-A0A521XV10-F1
#
_entry.id   AF-A0A521XV10-F1
#
_cell.length_a   1.000
_cell.length_b   1.000
_cell.length_c   1.000
_cell.angle_alpha   90.00
_cell.angle_beta   90.00
_cell.angle_gamma   90.00
#
_symmetry.space_group_name_H-M   'P 1'
#
loop_
_entity.id
_entity.type
_entity.pdbx_description
1 polymer ?
#
loop_
_entity_poly.entity_id
_entity_poly.type
_entity_poly.pdbx_seq_one_letter_code
_entity_poly.pdbx_strand_id
1 'polypeptide(L)'
;MVRAALWSVLAFALNLAWEIAQVRLYTLWAEADGLTVAWSLFHCTLGDVLIALALFALAGMALRRADWPASRPWTGSAMVVTGAMAYTAWSEWYNVYRAGSWGYSASMPLIFGIGVSPLLQWLILPPVLVIAYRTLGPLLFGRNNSRSPIPESDSTRDQA
;
A
#
# COMPACT_ATOMS: atom_id res chain seq x y z
N MET A 1 2.34 -7.07 14.00
CA MET A 1 1.09 -7.49 13.32
C MET A 1 0.16 -6.31 13.04
N VAL A 2 -0.32 -5.56 14.04
CA VAL A 2 -1.28 -4.44 13.85
C VAL A 2 -0.83 -3.38 12.83
N ARG A 3 0.45 -3.03 12.81
CA ARG A 3 1.03 -2.05 11.86
C ARG A 3 0.94 -2.50 10.40
N ALA A 4 1.28 -3.75 10.13
CA ALA A 4 1.18 -4.32 8.79
C ALA A 4 -0.28 -4.48 8.36
N ALA A 5 -1.16 -4.88 9.29
CA ALA A 5 -2.60 -4.98 9.01
C ALA A 5 -3.20 -3.62 8.62
N LEU A 6 -2.89 -2.55 9.38
CA LEU A 6 -3.34 -1.19 9.03
C LEU A 6 -2.83 -0.76 7.65
N TRP A 7 -1.56 -1.04 7.35
CA TRP A 7 -0.97 -0.76 6.04
C TRP A 7 -1.69 -1.49 4.92
N SER A 8 -1.93 -2.80 5.07
CA SER A 8 -2.63 -3.63 4.07
C SER A 8 -4.08 -3.18 3.85
N VAL A 9 -4.82 -2.84 4.91
CA VAL A 9 -6.21 -2.38 4.77
C VAL A 9 -6.28 -1.05 4.03
N LEU A 10 -5.40 -0.09 4.38
CA LEU A 10 -5.34 1.20 3.69
C LEU A 10 -4.89 1.02 2.24
N ALA A 11 -3.89 0.17 1.99
CA ALA A 11 -3.44 -0.16 0.64
C ALA A 11 -4.59 -0.79 -0.17
N PHE A 12 -5.35 -1.73 0.39
CA PHE A 12 -6.47 -2.35 -0.30
C PHE A 12 -7.53 -1.32 -0.71
N ALA A 13 -7.97 -0.48 0.23
CA ALA A 13 -8.98 0.52 -0.05
C ALA A 13 -8.54 1.54 -1.12
N LEU A 14 -7.29 2.01 -1.04
CA LEU A 14 -6.75 2.99 -1.98
C LEU A 14 -6.51 2.40 -3.37
N ASN A 15 -5.94 1.19 -3.47
CA ASN A 15 -5.74 0.53 -4.75
C ASN A 15 -7.09 0.15 -5.39
N LEU A 16 -8.05 -0.37 -4.62
CA LEU A 16 -9.38 -0.69 -5.17
C LEU A 16 -10.09 0.55 -5.72
N ALA A 17 -10.04 1.67 -4.99
CA ALA A 17 -10.62 2.92 -5.46
C ALA A 17 -9.93 3.43 -6.74
N TRP A 18 -8.61 3.27 -6.82
CA TRP A 18 -7.83 3.62 -8.01
C TRP A 18 -8.21 2.76 -9.22
N GLU A 19 -8.24 1.45 -9.04
CA GLU A 19 -8.61 0.48 -10.09
C GLU A 19 -10.02 0.75 -10.63
N ILE A 20 -11.00 0.97 -9.76
CA ILE A 20 -12.37 1.33 -10.18
C ILE A 20 -12.39 2.63 -10.99
N ALA A 21 -11.61 3.64 -10.57
CA ALA A 21 -11.55 4.92 -11.27
C ALA A 21 -10.92 4.81 -12.67
N GLN A 22 -9.95 3.91 -12.84
CA GLN A 22 -9.14 3.80 -14.06
C GLN A 22 -9.52 2.61 -14.96
N VAL A 23 -10.47 1.77 -14.55
CA VAL A 23 -10.89 0.56 -15.30
C VAL A 23 -11.24 0.84 -16.77
N ARG A 24 -11.78 2.02 -17.06
CA ARG A 24 -12.18 2.43 -18.43
C ARG A 24 -11.01 2.64 -19.39
N LEU A 25 -9.78 2.73 -18.87
CA LEU A 25 -8.58 2.86 -19.69
C LEU A 25 -8.07 1.50 -20.24
N TYR A 26 -8.67 0.40 -19.81
CA TYR A 26 -8.33 -0.95 -20.27
C TYR A 26 -9.38 -1.49 -21.23
N THR A 27 -8.96 -2.31 -22.20
CA THR A 27 -9.88 -2.94 -23.17
C THR A 27 -10.85 -3.89 -22.49
N LEU A 28 -10.46 -4.45 -21.34
CA LEU A 28 -11.26 -5.34 -20.51
C LEU A 28 -12.64 -4.75 -20.17
N TRP A 29 -12.77 -3.42 -20.01
CA TRP A 29 -14.06 -2.77 -19.75
C TRP A 29 -15.04 -2.88 -20.92
N ALA A 30 -14.54 -2.86 -22.17
CA ALA A 30 -15.38 -2.90 -23.37
C ALA A 30 -15.68 -4.34 -23.83
N GLU A 31 -14.77 -5.27 -23.53
CA GLU A 31 -14.78 -6.61 -24.12
C GLU A 31 -15.23 -7.73 -23.15
N ALA A 32 -15.12 -7.53 -21.84
CA ALA A 32 -15.41 -8.56 -20.85
C ALA A 32 -16.81 -8.42 -20.21
N ASP A 33 -17.33 -9.51 -19.67
CA ASP A 33 -18.56 -9.51 -18.88
C ASP A 33 -18.31 -8.91 -17.48
N GLY A 34 -19.37 -8.42 -16.83
CA GLY A 34 -19.24 -7.71 -15.56
C GLY A 34 -18.59 -8.53 -14.43
N LEU A 35 -18.73 -9.86 -14.45
CA LEU A 35 -18.09 -10.73 -13.46
C LEU A 35 -16.57 -10.82 -13.70
N THR A 36 -16.14 -10.96 -14.95
CA THR A 36 -14.71 -10.91 -15.30
C THR A 36 -14.10 -9.56 -14.94
N VAL A 37 -14.79 -8.45 -15.21
CA VAL A 37 -14.34 -7.12 -14.79
C VAL A 37 -14.17 -7.06 -13.27
N ALA A 38 -15.16 -7.51 -12.50
CA ALA A 38 -15.08 -7.51 -11.04
C ALA A 38 -13.94 -8.40 -10.52
N TRP A 39 -13.75 -9.57 -11.12
CA TRP A 39 -12.66 -10.47 -10.77
C TRP A 39 -11.29 -9.87 -11.08
N SER A 40 -11.13 -9.24 -12.25
CA SER A 40 -9.90 -8.55 -12.64
C SER A 40 -9.58 -7.41 -11.68
N LEU A 41 -10.54 -6.57 -11.33
CA LEU A 41 -10.35 -5.49 -10.36
C LEU A 41 -9.89 -6.04 -8.99
N PHE A 42 -10.52 -7.12 -8.52
CA PHE A 42 -10.15 -7.76 -7.26
C PHE A 42 -8.75 -8.37 -7.31
N HIS A 43 -8.43 -9.10 -8.38
CA HIS A 43 -7.14 -9.74 -8.57
C HIS A 43 -6.00 -8.70 -8.68
N CYS A 44 -6.19 -7.62 -9.46
CA CYS A 44 -5.23 -6.52 -9.57
C CYS A 44 -5.02 -5.83 -8.21
N THR A 45 -6.10 -5.47 -7.53
CA THR A 45 -6.04 -4.87 -6.18
C THR A 45 -5.27 -5.76 -5.21
N LEU A 46 -5.52 -7.08 -5.23
CA LEU A 46 -4.83 -8.03 -4.36
C LEU A 46 -3.33 -8.09 -4.68
N GLY A 47 -2.96 -8.10 -5.96
CA GLY A 47 -1.58 -8.02 -6.42
C GLY A 47 -0.88 -6.76 -5.90
N ASP A 48 -1.52 -5.60 -6.01
CA ASP A 48 -0.96 -4.33 -5.55
C ASP A 48 -0.78 -4.27 -4.04
N VAL A 49 -1.71 -4.85 -3.27
CA VAL A 49 -1.56 -4.97 -1.82
C VAL A 49 -0.36 -5.86 -1.46
N LEU A 50 -0.13 -6.95 -2.19
CA LEU A 50 1.03 -7.82 -1.97
C LEU A 50 2.34 -7.09 -2.28
N ILE A 51 2.40 -6.34 -3.39
CA ILE A 51 3.56 -5.51 -3.75
C ILE A 51 3.79 -4.45 -2.66
N ALA A 52 2.75 -3.74 -2.24
CA ALA A 52 2.84 -2.71 -1.20
C ALA A 52 3.29 -3.29 0.14
N LEU A 53 2.85 -4.50 0.50
CA LEU A 53 3.25 -5.18 1.74
C LEU A 53 4.70 -5.68 1.66
N ALA A 54 5.10 -6.26 0.54
CA ALA A 54 6.46 -6.73 0.31
C ALA A 54 7.45 -5.56 0.40
N LEU A 55 7.15 -4.44 -0.27
CA LEU A 55 7.99 -3.25 -0.24
C LEU A 55 7.98 -2.56 1.13
N PHE A 56 6.85 -2.57 1.84
CA PHE A 56 6.81 -2.13 3.24
C PHE A 56 7.76 -2.94 4.12
N ALA A 57 7.76 -4.26 3.97
CA ALA A 57 8.64 -5.16 4.72
C ALA A 57 10.12 -4.93 4.34
N LEU A 58 10.42 -4.83 3.04
CA LEU A 58 11.76 -4.55 2.54
C LEU A 58 12.31 -3.21 3.03
N ALA A 59 11.50 -2.14 2.97
CA ALA A 59 11.85 -0.84 3.52
C ALA A 59 12.09 -0.91 5.04
N GLY A 60 11.24 -1.63 5.77
CA GLY A 60 11.40 -1.84 7.21
C GLY A 60 12.67 -2.62 7.57
N MET A 61 13.04 -3.63 6.79
CA MET A 61 14.28 -4.39 6.98
C MET A 61 15.50 -3.54 6.66
N ALA A 62 15.50 -2.82 5.53
CA ALA A 62 16.59 -1.95 5.11
C ALA A 62 16.83 -0.80 6.10
N LEU A 63 15.76 -0.19 6.61
CA LEU A 63 15.83 0.88 7.60
C LEU A 63 15.98 0.34 9.04
N ARG A 64 15.94 -0.98 9.22
CA ARG A 64 15.92 -1.68 10.52
C ARG A 64 14.85 -1.14 11.48
N ARG A 65 13.71 -0.72 10.92
CA ARG A 65 12.62 -0.03 11.62
C ARG A 65 11.27 -0.44 11.05
N ALA A 66 10.54 -1.26 11.79
CA ALA A 66 9.17 -1.67 11.43
C ALA A 66 8.14 -0.51 11.57
N ASP A 67 8.52 0.58 12.22
CA ASP A 67 7.74 1.81 12.38
C ASP A 67 8.14 2.90 11.38
N TRP A 68 8.88 2.54 10.32
CA TRP A 68 9.39 3.49 9.34
C TRP A 68 8.35 4.46 8.75
N PRO A 69 7.05 4.13 8.56
CA PRO A 69 6.12 5.14 8.05
C PRO A 69 5.93 6.32 9.00
N ALA A 70 6.21 6.13 10.30
CA ALA A 70 6.20 7.19 11.29
C ALA A 70 7.62 7.75 11.54
N SER A 71 8.63 6.89 11.66
CA SER A 71 9.99 7.29 12.08
C SER A 71 10.87 7.76 10.92
N ARG A 72 10.67 7.26 9.71
CA ARG A 72 11.43 7.58 8.48
C ARG A 72 10.50 7.63 7.24
N PRO A 73 9.45 8.48 7.24
CA PRO A 73 8.42 8.47 6.21
C PRO A 73 8.99 8.72 4.81
N TRP A 74 9.82 9.75 4.65
CA TRP A 74 10.38 10.11 3.34
C TRP A 74 11.27 9.04 2.74
N THR A 75 12.24 8.53 3.51
CA THR A 75 13.17 7.51 3.01
C THR A 75 12.45 6.21 2.68
N GLY A 76 11.55 5.75 3.56
CA GLY A 76 10.80 4.52 3.30
C GLY A 76 9.80 4.68 2.15
N SER A 77 9.11 5.80 2.04
CA SER A 77 8.26 6.11 0.89
C SER A 77 9.05 6.10 -0.41
N ALA A 78 10.23 6.74 -0.45
CA ALA A 78 11.08 6.75 -1.65
C ALA A 78 11.49 5.33 -2.07
N MET A 79 11.83 4.46 -1.11
CA MET A 79 12.16 3.05 -1.39
C MET A 79 10.95 2.30 -1.95
N VAL A 80 9.76 2.48 -1.34
CA VAL A 80 8.52 1.84 -1.81
C VAL A 80 8.15 2.32 -3.21
N VAL A 81 8.14 3.63 -3.45
CA VAL A 81 7.82 4.21 -4.76
C VAL A 81 8.79 3.69 -5.82
N THR A 82 10.10 3.75 -5.56
CA THR A 82 11.12 3.32 -6.53
C THR A 82 10.99 1.84 -6.85
N GLY A 83 10.85 0.99 -5.82
CA GLY A 83 10.72 -0.45 -5.99
C GLY A 83 9.43 -0.83 -6.72
N ALA A 84 8.32 -0.18 -6.39
CA ALA A 84 7.05 -0.45 -7.02
C ALA A 84 7.02 0.02 -8.47
N MET A 85 7.52 1.24 -8.76
CA MET A 85 7.63 1.73 -10.14
C MET A 85 8.47 0.79 -11.01
N ALA A 86 9.61 0.31 -10.50
CA ALA A 86 10.46 -0.62 -11.24
C ALA A 86 9.76 -1.95 -11.50
N TYR A 87 9.10 -2.51 -10.49
CA TYR A 87 8.35 -3.76 -10.61
C TYR A 87 7.18 -3.62 -11.59
N THR A 88 6.38 -2.57 -11.46
CA THR A 88 5.20 -2.31 -12.29
C THR A 88 5.58 -2.04 -13.74
N ALA A 89 6.63 -1.26 -13.99
CA ALA A 89 7.10 -1.04 -15.36
C ALA A 89 7.51 -2.36 -16.03
N TRP A 90 8.20 -3.25 -15.29
CA TRP A 90 8.57 -4.57 -15.79
C TRP A 90 7.35 -5.50 -15.96
N SER A 91 6.43 -5.54 -14.99
CA SER A 91 5.26 -6.42 -15.03
C SER A 91 4.29 -6.02 -16.14
N GLU A 92 4.06 -4.72 -16.34
CA GLU A 92 3.22 -4.21 -17.43
C GLU A 92 3.83 -4.57 -18.79
N TRP A 93 5.13 -4.29 -18.98
CA TRP A 93 5.81 -4.65 -20.22
C TRP A 93 5.71 -6.15 -20.51
N TYR A 94 5.93 -6.99 -19.50
CA TYR A 94 5.82 -8.44 -19.64
C TYR A 94 4.40 -8.88 -19.99
N ASN A 95 3.39 -8.39 -19.27
CA ASN A 95 2.02 -8.82 -19.48
C ASN A 95 1.44 -8.35 -20.82
N VAL A 96 1.77 -7.12 -21.25
CA VAL A 96 1.29 -6.57 -22.52
C VAL A 96 2.03 -7.18 -23.72
N TYR A 97 3.37 -7.22 -23.69
CA TYR A 97 4.16 -7.56 -24.88
C TYR A 97 4.62 -9.02 -24.96
N ARG A 98 4.66 -9.74 -23.84
CA ARG A 98 5.14 -11.14 -23.81
C ARG A 98 4.00 -12.12 -23.52
N ALA A 99 3.21 -11.87 -22.48
CA ALA A 99 2.13 -12.76 -22.09
C ALA A 99 0.83 -12.50 -22.87
N GLY A 100 0.63 -11.28 -23.36
CA GLY A 100 -0.62 -10.87 -24.02
C GLY A 100 -1.83 -10.96 -23.09
N SER A 101 -1.64 -10.80 -21.78
CA SER A 101 -2.67 -11.04 -20.77
C SER A 101 -3.72 -9.93 -20.72
N TRP A 102 -3.33 -8.69 -21.04
CA TRP A 102 -4.25 -7.55 -21.17
C TRP A 102 -3.69 -6.49 -22.11
N GLY A 103 -4.58 -5.60 -22.56
CA GLY A 103 -4.27 -4.50 -23.48
C GLY A 103 -4.80 -3.16 -22.98
N TYR A 104 -4.19 -2.09 -23.48
CA TYR A 104 -4.61 -0.72 -23.21
C TYR A 104 -5.66 -0.27 -24.22
N SER A 105 -6.66 0.48 -23.76
CA SER A 105 -7.61 1.12 -24.67
C SER A 105 -6.97 2.33 -25.36
N ALA A 106 -7.61 2.83 -26.42
CA ALA A 106 -7.13 3.99 -27.16
C ALA A 106 -7.04 5.29 -26.31
N SER A 107 -7.71 5.34 -25.15
CA SER A 107 -7.68 6.49 -24.25
C SER A 107 -6.56 6.45 -23.22
N MET A 108 -5.84 5.33 -23.09
CA MET A 108 -4.72 5.18 -22.14
C MET A 108 -3.49 5.96 -22.63
N PRO A 109 -3.00 6.97 -21.89
CA PRO A 109 -1.72 7.57 -22.20
C PRO A 109 -0.60 6.56 -21.94
N LEU A 110 0.37 6.50 -22.84
CA LEU A 110 1.52 5.58 -22.76
C LEU A 110 2.83 6.37 -22.65
N ILE A 111 3.74 5.87 -21.81
CA ILE A 111 5.13 6.33 -21.73
C ILE A 111 6.01 5.13 -22.02
N PHE A 112 6.82 5.21 -23.09
CA PHE A 112 7.64 4.08 -23.57
C PHE A 112 6.84 2.77 -23.80
N GLY A 113 5.57 2.89 -24.18
CA GLY A 113 4.68 1.73 -24.38
C GLY A 113 4.06 1.17 -23.10
N ILE A 114 4.35 1.76 -21.93
CA ILE A 114 3.77 1.36 -20.64
C ILE A 114 2.64 2.33 -20.28
N GLY A 115 1.55 1.78 -19.77
CA GLY A 115 0.41 2.52 -19.26
C GLY A 115 0.79 3.57 -18.21
N VAL A 116 0.30 4.80 -18.37
CA VAL A 116 0.56 5.87 -17.38
C VAL A 116 -0.22 5.67 -16.08
N SER A 117 -1.44 5.12 -16.13
CA SER A 117 -2.27 4.86 -14.94
C SER A 117 -1.56 4.05 -13.85
N PRO A 118 -1.00 2.85 -14.12
CA PRO A 118 -0.33 2.05 -13.11
C PRO A 118 0.95 2.71 -12.59
N LEU A 119 1.62 3.54 -13.38
CA LEU A 119 2.78 4.33 -12.90
C LEU A 119 2.34 5.45 -11.96
N LEU A 120 1.25 6.16 -12.29
CA LEU A 120 0.69 7.21 -11.43
C LEU A 120 0.18 6.67 -10.10
N GLN A 121 -0.38 5.46 -10.10
CA GLN A 121 -0.79 4.74 -8.89
C GLN A 121 0.35 4.69 -7.87
N TRP A 122 1.53 4.23 -8.30
CA TRP A 122 2.70 4.12 -7.41
C TRP A 122 3.38 5.44 -7.10
N LEU A 123 3.10 6.50 -7.87
CA LEU A 123 3.57 7.84 -7.52
C LEU A 123 2.67 8.51 -6.47
N ILE A 124 1.36 8.28 -6.52
CA ILE A 124 0.36 8.99 -5.70
C ILE A 124 0.00 8.18 -4.45
N LEU A 125 -0.24 6.87 -4.58
CA LEU A 125 -0.78 6.07 -3.48
C LEU A 125 0.21 5.89 -2.32
N PRO A 126 1.53 5.64 -2.50
CA PRO A 126 2.43 5.47 -1.37
C PRO A 126 2.58 6.72 -0.48
N PRO A 127 2.67 7.96 -1.01
CA PRO A 127 2.59 9.16 -0.19
C PRO A 127 1.26 9.27 0.58
N VAL A 128 0.12 9.05 -0.09
CA VAL A 128 -1.21 9.11 0.53
C VAL A 128 -1.34 8.06 1.64
N LEU A 129 -0.84 6.85 1.39
CA LEU A 129 -0.84 5.74 2.33
C LEU A 129 -0.01 6.04 3.58
N VAL A 130 1.17 6.65 3.43
CA VAL A 130 1.99 7.09 4.57
C VAL A 130 1.30 8.22 5.35
N ILE A 131 0.66 9.17 4.67
CA ILE A 131 -0.11 10.23 5.34
C ILE A 131 -1.26 9.62 6.14
N ALA A 132 -2.08 8.76 5.51
CA ALA A 132 -3.19 8.08 6.17
C ALA A 132 -2.74 7.20 7.34
N TYR A 133 -1.62 6.49 7.18
CA TYR A 133 -1.02 5.69 8.25
C TYR A 133 -0.61 6.58 9.44
N ARG A 134 -0.03 7.75 9.18
CA ARG A 134 0.41 8.68 10.21
C ARG A 134 -0.75 9.39 10.90
N THR A 135 -1.86 9.65 10.22
CA THR A 135 -3.05 10.26 10.82
C THR A 135 -3.84 9.26 11.67
N LEU A 136 -3.96 8.01 11.22
CA LEU A 136 -4.72 6.97 11.93
C LEU A 136 -3.89 6.21 12.98
N GLY A 137 -2.56 6.23 12.85
CA GLY A 137 -1.64 5.58 13.79
C GLY A 137 -1.86 6.02 15.24
N PRO A 138 -1.88 7.32 15.57
CA PRO A 138 -2.10 7.79 16.94
C PRO A 138 -3.43 7.32 17.55
N LEU A 139 -4.51 7.21 16.75
CA LEU A 139 -5.83 6.78 17.23
C LEU A 139 -5.84 5.29 17.62
N LEU A 140 -5.07 4.46 16.93
CA LEU A 140 -5.02 3.01 17.15
C LEU A 140 -3.91 2.60 18.13
N PHE A 141 -2.80 3.33 18.18
CA PHE A 141 -1.65 3.02 19.04
C PHE A 141 -1.60 3.86 20.33
N GLY A 142 -2.31 4.98 20.42
CA GLY A 142 -2.32 5.89 21.58
C GLY A 142 -3.24 5.47 22.74
N ARG A 143 -4.08 4.44 22.56
CA ARG A 143 -5.05 3.99 23.58
C ARG A 143 -4.50 2.99 24.62
N ASN A 144 -3.21 2.64 24.55
CA ASN A 144 -2.60 1.66 25.47
C ASN A 144 -1.78 2.23 26.63
N ASN A 145 -1.65 3.57 26.78
CA ASN A 145 -0.81 4.17 27.82
C ASN A 145 -1.58 4.78 29.02
N SER A 146 -2.87 4.47 29.21
CA SER A 146 -3.70 5.06 30.28
C SER A 146 -4.21 4.07 31.36
N ARG A 147 -3.51 2.96 31.62
CA ARG A 147 -3.67 2.14 32.83
C ARG A 147 -2.25 1.81 33.33
N SER A 148 -1.75 2.27 34.46
CA SER A 148 -2.34 2.62 35.76
C SER A 148 -1.28 3.35 36.60
N PRO A 149 -1.61 4.35 37.44
CA PRO A 149 -0.79 4.59 38.62
C PRO A 149 -1.03 3.41 39.56
N ILE A 150 -0.06 2.51 39.67
CA ILE A 150 0.01 1.59 40.80
C ILE A 150 0.16 2.48 42.04
N PRO A 151 -0.76 2.43 43.03
CA PRO A 151 -0.49 3.05 44.32
C PRO A 151 0.70 2.31 44.91
N GLU A 152 1.78 3.06 45.11
CA GLU A 152 2.96 2.65 45.86
C GLU A 152 2.50 2.06 47.19
N SER A 153 2.80 0.78 47.41
CA SER A 153 2.54 0.09 48.65
C SER A 153 3.35 0.77 49.76
N ASP A 154 2.66 1.47 50.65
CA ASP A 154 3.22 2.04 51.86
C ASP A 154 3.71 0.90 52.78
N SER A 155 5.02 0.68 52.69
CA SER A 155 5.93 0.38 53.80
C SER A 155 5.34 -0.38 55.00
N THR A 156 5.58 -1.69 55.03
CA THR A 156 5.65 -2.44 56.28
C THR A 156 6.66 -1.82 57.25
N ARG A 157 6.19 -1.55 58.48
CA ARG A 157 6.87 -1.75 59.78
C ARG A 157 8.40 -1.79 59.78
N ASP A 158 9.02 -0.88 60.54
CA ASP A 158 9.99 -1.21 61.61
C ASP A 158 10.24 0.05 62.47
N GLN A 159 9.86 0.01 63.75
CA GLN A 159 10.75 -0.07 64.93
C GLN A 159 11.25 1.29 65.47
N ALA A 160 10.54 1.81 66.50
CA ALA A 160 11.08 2.31 67.77
C ALA A 160 9.93 2.73 68.70
#